data_AF-A0A2R6T6T3-F1
#
_entry.id   AF-A0A2R6T6T3-F1
#
_cell.length_a   1.000
_cell.length_b   1.000
_cell.length_c   1.000
_cell.angle_alpha   90.00
_cell.angle_beta   90.00
_cell.angle_gamma   90.00
#
_symmetry.space_group_name_H-M   'P 1'
#
loop_
_entity.id
_entity.type
_entity.pdbx_description
1 polymer ?
#
loop_
_entity_poly.entity_id
_entity_poly.type
_entity_poly.pdbx_seq_one_letter_code
_entity_poly.pdbx_strand_id
1 'polypeptide(L)'
;MPMLDYDKKVKRHLEQIKNIETHKNNKELFKDFNRFLHAKNHSNAHIDKLLSELKIMMKQFSFDFAETTREDMEEIVGWINQRNVSDATKRQYKITLKKFYKWLNDGEYPKKVKWFETTSQRKKEKLPEQLLEEEDISKMLEAANNPRDKAFTALLWETGARIGELHGMTVGSIENTENGMKATIDGKTGPRRLTLIESVPYINTWLDSHSNNDNKQAPLWVNIGNTNPGEKSGYRTLYNMLKDTAERAGVDKPVNPHQFRHSRATYLANEFTEAQMCEWFGWKQGSDMPAKYVHLSGRDIDQSYKQLHGVVEEEEKESELTPIECPRCNNTNPHDAKLCSYCGQPFDHETAIEIEEGEEKAREKASNETIQETLKELQKTIQNQQEEIQELKQNQS
;
A
#
# COMPACT_ATOMS: atom_id res chain seq x y z
N MET A 1 -2.37 1.66 12.00
CA MET A 1 -2.24 3.07 11.54
C MET A 1 -0.81 3.43 11.85
N PRO A 2 0.02 3.90 10.90
CA PRO A 2 1.34 4.41 11.28
C PRO A 2 1.05 5.44 12.34
N MET A 3 1.67 5.36 13.51
CA MET A 3 1.41 6.32 14.56
C MET A 3 1.92 7.68 14.09
N LEU A 4 1.11 8.38 13.28
CA LEU A 4 0.95 9.80 13.40
C LEU A 4 0.77 10.00 14.89
N ASP A 5 1.73 10.67 15.49
CA ASP A 5 1.71 10.99 16.91
C ASP A 5 0.57 12.00 17.13
N TYR A 6 -0.65 11.48 17.24
CA TYR A 6 -1.86 12.26 17.43
C TYR A 6 -1.82 12.94 18.80
N ASP A 7 -1.10 12.38 19.77
CA ASP A 7 -0.87 12.98 21.07
C ASP A 7 -0.10 14.30 20.89
N LYS A 8 0.99 14.28 20.10
CA LYS A 8 1.73 15.49 19.73
C LYS A 8 0.87 16.47 18.92
N LYS A 9 -0.01 16.00 18.03
CA LYS A 9 -0.90 16.89 17.28
C LYS A 9 -1.97 17.55 18.16
N VAL A 10 -2.59 16.79 19.07
CA VAL A 10 -3.55 17.32 20.06
C VAL A 10 -2.86 18.35 20.95
N LYS A 11 -1.67 18.04 21.47
CA LYS A 11 -0.84 19.01 22.23
C LYS A 11 -0.56 20.27 21.43
N ARG A 12 -0.20 20.13 20.14
CA ARG A 12 0.03 21.26 19.24
C ARG A 12 -1.23 22.12 19.04
N HIS A 13 -2.41 21.54 18.99
CA HIS A 13 -3.67 22.30 18.91
C HIS A 13 -3.93 23.13 20.17
N LEU A 14 -3.66 22.58 21.35
CA LEU A 14 -3.75 23.28 22.63
C LEU A 14 -2.73 24.42 22.76
N GLU A 15 -1.58 24.31 22.11
CA GLU A 15 -0.61 25.41 22.06
C GLU A 15 -1.06 26.49 21.08
N GLN A 16 -1.51 26.10 19.89
CA GLN A 16 -1.94 27.02 18.85
C GLN A 16 -3.14 27.88 19.26
N ILE A 17 -4.11 27.33 19.98
CA ILE A 17 -5.31 28.08 20.39
C ILE A 17 -4.98 29.27 21.30
N LYS A 18 -3.85 29.22 22.04
CA LYS A 18 -3.40 30.33 22.90
C LYS A 18 -3.14 31.60 22.09
N ASN A 19 -2.59 31.44 20.88
CA ASN A 19 -2.11 32.53 20.03
C ASN A 19 -3.08 32.92 18.92
N ILE A 20 -4.20 32.20 18.77
CA ILE A 20 -5.22 32.54 17.78
C ILE A 20 -6.05 33.73 18.28
N GLU A 21 -6.33 34.64 17.36
CA GLU A 21 -7.29 35.73 17.53
C GLU A 21 -8.71 35.15 17.51
N THR A 22 -9.36 35.13 18.67
CA THR A 22 -10.71 34.62 18.91
C THR A 22 -11.21 35.17 20.25
N HIS A 23 -12.51 35.05 20.53
CA HIS A 23 -13.09 35.47 21.81
C HIS A 23 -12.38 34.79 23.00
N LYS A 24 -12.20 35.51 24.12
CA LYS A 24 -11.47 35.01 25.29
C LYS A 24 -12.03 33.69 25.81
N ASN A 25 -13.36 33.56 25.86
CA ASN A 25 -14.03 32.36 26.37
C ASN A 25 -13.82 31.13 25.46
N ASN A 26 -13.63 31.33 24.15
CA ASN A 26 -13.41 30.23 23.21
C ASN A 26 -12.14 29.43 23.52
N LYS A 27 -11.10 30.08 24.05
CA LYS A 27 -9.84 29.42 24.39
C LYS A 27 -10.02 28.43 25.55
N GLU A 28 -10.84 28.77 26.54
CA GLU A 28 -11.16 27.88 27.66
C GLU A 28 -12.15 26.78 27.23
N LEU A 29 -13.21 27.13 26.49
CA LEU A 29 -14.14 26.15 25.90
C LEU A 29 -13.41 25.09 25.06
N PHE A 30 -12.39 25.48 24.31
CA PHE A 30 -11.59 24.56 23.51
C PHE A 30 -10.83 23.54 24.37
N LYS A 31 -10.23 23.98 25.48
CA LYS A 31 -9.52 23.10 26.43
C LYS A 31 -10.50 22.17 27.17
N ASP A 32 -11.64 22.70 27.58
CA ASP A 32 -12.66 21.91 28.28
C ASP A 32 -13.30 20.87 27.36
N PHE A 33 -13.53 21.22 26.09
CA PHE A 33 -13.99 20.25 25.10
C PHE A 33 -12.95 19.14 24.87
N ASN A 34 -11.66 19.48 24.77
CA ASN A 34 -10.59 18.48 24.71
C ASN A 34 -10.64 17.53 25.92
N ARG A 35 -10.75 18.08 27.14
CA ARG A 35 -10.86 17.31 28.39
C ARG A 35 -12.06 16.37 28.37
N PHE A 36 -13.22 16.86 27.93
CA PHE A 36 -14.44 16.06 27.79
C PHE A 36 -14.26 14.91 26.79
N LEU A 37 -13.62 15.16 25.64
CA LEU A 37 -13.40 14.13 24.63
C LEU A 37 -12.49 13.00 25.16
N HIS A 38 -11.45 13.34 25.92
CA HIS A 38 -10.63 12.36 26.63
C HIS A 38 -11.44 11.59 27.69
N ALA A 39 -12.28 12.28 28.47
CA ALA A 39 -13.14 11.64 29.47
C ALA A 39 -14.16 10.67 28.85
N LYS A 40 -14.58 10.90 27.60
CA LYS A 40 -15.41 9.98 26.80
C LYS A 40 -14.62 8.87 26.09
N ASN A 41 -13.34 8.74 26.39
CA ASN A 41 -12.43 7.73 25.82
C ASN A 41 -12.39 7.78 24.28
N HIS A 42 -12.45 8.98 23.69
CA HIS A 42 -12.21 9.14 22.25
C HIS A 42 -10.73 8.96 21.93
N SER A 43 -10.43 8.32 20.79
CA SER A 43 -9.05 8.19 20.33
C SER A 43 -8.45 9.54 19.96
N ASN A 44 -7.13 9.70 20.15
CA ASN A 44 -6.44 10.97 19.85
C ASN A 44 -6.57 11.39 18.38
N ALA A 45 -6.73 10.44 17.45
CA ALA A 45 -7.06 10.75 16.06
C ALA A 45 -8.45 11.39 15.88
N HIS A 46 -9.44 10.95 16.66
CA HIS A 46 -10.77 11.57 16.67
C HIS A 46 -10.70 12.96 17.30
N ILE A 47 -9.97 13.11 18.41
CA ILE A 47 -9.80 14.38 19.12
C ILE A 47 -9.10 15.41 18.23
N ASP A 48 -7.97 15.04 17.64
CA ASP A 48 -7.21 15.86 16.66
C ASP A 48 -8.14 16.42 15.58
N LYS A 49 -9.00 15.58 15.01
CA LYS A 49 -9.95 15.96 13.97
C LYS A 49 -10.95 17.02 14.46
N LEU A 50 -11.63 16.76 15.59
CA LEU A 50 -12.62 17.68 16.14
C LEU A 50 -12.00 19.02 16.55
N LEU A 51 -10.84 18.97 17.21
CA LEU A 51 -10.11 20.16 17.64
C LEU A 51 -9.58 20.98 16.47
N SER A 52 -9.04 20.35 15.44
CA SER A 52 -8.56 21.05 14.25
C SER A 52 -9.69 21.84 13.59
N GLU A 53 -10.85 21.21 13.39
CA GLU A 53 -12.02 21.83 12.77
C GLU A 53 -12.64 22.93 13.64
N LEU A 54 -12.78 22.69 14.95
CA LEU A 54 -13.29 23.67 15.91
C LEU A 54 -12.38 24.91 15.97
N LYS A 55 -11.07 24.71 16.01
CA LYS A 55 -10.07 25.79 16.01
C LYS A 55 -10.17 26.64 14.75
N ILE A 56 -10.38 26.04 13.58
CA ILE A 56 -10.57 26.77 12.33
C ILE A 56 -11.84 27.64 12.40
N MET A 57 -12.94 27.09 12.92
CA MET A 57 -14.18 27.87 13.10
C MET A 57 -14.00 29.02 14.11
N MET A 58 -13.37 28.76 15.26
CA MET A 58 -13.10 29.79 16.27
C MET A 58 -12.13 30.88 15.80
N LYS A 59 -11.22 30.57 14.87
CA LYS A 59 -10.37 31.57 14.21
C LYS A 59 -11.15 32.42 13.21
N GLN A 60 -12.12 31.82 12.52
CA GLN A 60 -12.90 32.50 11.49
C GLN A 60 -13.92 33.48 12.08
N PHE A 61 -14.49 33.14 13.24
CA PHE A 61 -15.57 33.90 13.87
C PHE A 61 -15.16 34.40 15.26
N SER A 62 -15.28 35.70 15.48
CA SER A 62 -14.92 36.36 16.74
C SER A 62 -16.00 36.27 17.82
N PHE A 63 -17.08 35.53 17.58
CA PHE A 63 -18.19 35.33 18.53
C PHE A 63 -17.75 34.57 19.78
N ASP A 64 -18.48 34.75 20.87
CA ASP A 64 -18.44 33.80 21.98
C ASP A 64 -19.24 32.55 21.59
N PHE A 65 -18.56 31.42 21.43
CA PHE A 65 -19.19 30.16 21.05
C PHE A 65 -20.16 29.62 22.12
N ALA A 66 -20.10 30.10 23.37
CA ALA A 66 -21.10 29.77 24.37
C ALA A 66 -22.45 30.46 24.09
N GLU A 67 -22.39 31.75 23.76
CA GLU A 67 -23.54 32.66 23.69
C GLU A 67 -24.10 32.85 22.28
N THR A 68 -23.72 31.98 21.35
CA THR A 68 -24.15 32.08 19.94
C THR A 68 -25.67 32.07 19.77
N THR A 69 -26.14 32.96 18.91
CA THR A 69 -27.52 33.07 18.47
C THR A 69 -27.84 32.11 17.32
N ARG A 70 -29.07 32.16 16.81
CA ARG A 70 -29.45 31.39 15.63
C ARG A 70 -28.77 31.95 14.37
N GLU A 71 -28.66 33.26 14.31
CA GLU A 71 -28.07 34.03 13.22
C GLU A 71 -26.56 33.74 13.11
N ASP A 72 -25.84 33.70 14.24
CA ASP A 72 -24.42 33.31 14.27
C ASP A 72 -24.21 31.87 13.75
N MET A 73 -25.14 30.95 14.08
CA MET A 73 -25.09 29.58 13.57
C MET A 73 -25.34 29.52 12.06
N GLU A 74 -26.21 30.37 11.53
CA GLU A 74 -26.46 30.47 10.09
C GLU A 74 -25.23 31.00 9.35
N GLU A 75 -24.50 31.95 9.95
CA GLU A 75 -23.24 32.45 9.38
C GLU A 75 -22.17 31.35 9.33
N ILE A 76 -21.98 30.60 10.42
CA ILE A 76 -21.02 29.49 10.47
C ILE A 76 -21.38 28.41 9.43
N VAL A 77 -22.66 28.02 9.35
CA VAL A 77 -23.12 26.98 8.42
C VAL A 77 -23.04 27.46 6.97
N GLY A 78 -23.37 28.74 6.72
CA GLY A 78 -23.24 29.40 5.42
C GLY A 78 -21.80 29.38 4.95
N TRP A 79 -20.87 29.79 5.81
CA TRP A 79 -19.43 29.72 5.54
C TRP A 79 -18.99 28.28 5.23
N ILE A 80 -19.39 27.28 6.04
CA ILE A 80 -19.07 25.86 5.77
C ILE A 80 -19.53 25.45 4.36
N ASN A 81 -20.74 25.83 3.96
CA ASN A 81 -21.32 25.45 2.67
C ASN A 81 -20.61 26.11 1.48
N GLN A 82 -20.16 27.35 1.64
CA GLN A 82 -19.49 28.14 0.59
C GLN A 82 -18.01 27.78 0.41
N ARG A 83 -17.41 27.03 1.33
CA ARG A 83 -16.02 26.59 1.19
C ARG A 83 -15.81 25.70 -0.03
N ASN A 84 -14.72 25.94 -0.75
CA ASN A 84 -14.24 25.07 -1.82
C ASN A 84 -13.54 23.82 -1.26
N VAL A 85 -14.31 22.95 -0.61
CA VAL A 85 -13.89 21.65 -0.07
C VAL A 85 -14.94 20.60 -0.37
N SER A 86 -14.58 19.31 -0.27
CA SER A 86 -15.52 18.22 -0.52
C SER A 86 -16.76 18.26 0.38
N ASP A 87 -17.90 17.76 -0.08
CA ASP A 87 -19.12 17.67 0.74
C ASP A 87 -18.93 16.83 2.00
N ALA A 88 -18.07 15.81 1.95
CA ALA A 88 -17.67 15.03 3.11
C ALA A 88 -16.94 15.90 4.16
N THR A 89 -16.08 16.81 3.73
CA THR A 89 -15.44 17.81 4.59
C THR A 89 -16.50 18.75 5.17
N LYS A 90 -17.39 19.33 4.35
CA LYS A 90 -18.46 20.22 4.83
C LYS A 90 -19.35 19.54 5.88
N ARG A 91 -19.78 18.32 5.60
CA ARG A 91 -20.53 17.46 6.54
C ARG A 91 -19.80 17.28 7.86
N GLN A 92 -18.50 17.02 7.80
CA GLN A 92 -17.69 16.78 8.98
C GLN A 92 -17.60 18.02 9.88
N TYR A 93 -17.42 19.22 9.31
CA TYR A 93 -17.49 20.47 10.09
C TYR A 93 -18.83 20.62 10.82
N LYS A 94 -19.95 20.34 10.14
CA LYS A 94 -21.29 20.35 10.75
C LYS A 94 -21.44 19.33 11.88
N ILE A 95 -20.83 18.14 11.76
CA ILE A 95 -20.80 17.12 12.82
C ILE A 95 -20.02 17.62 14.04
N THR A 96 -18.86 18.22 13.82
CA THR A 96 -18.03 18.78 14.88
C THR A 96 -18.78 19.88 15.63
N LEU A 97 -19.45 20.78 14.90
CA LEU A 97 -20.30 21.81 15.48
C LEU A 97 -21.43 21.22 16.34
N LYS A 98 -22.18 20.25 15.81
CA LYS A 98 -23.22 19.55 16.58
C LYS A 98 -22.67 18.87 17.84
N LYS A 99 -21.52 18.22 17.77
CA LYS A 99 -20.89 17.56 18.93
C LYS A 99 -20.46 18.56 19.99
N PHE A 100 -19.86 19.68 19.58
CA PHE A 100 -19.46 20.75 20.48
C PHE A 100 -20.66 21.34 21.23
N TYR A 101 -21.72 21.72 20.51
CA TYR A 101 -22.93 22.26 21.15
C TYR A 101 -23.74 21.24 21.94
N LYS A 102 -23.66 19.95 21.57
CA LYS A 102 -24.22 18.86 22.40
C LYS A 102 -23.48 18.76 23.74
N TRP A 103 -22.15 18.87 23.73
CA TRP A 103 -21.35 18.87 24.94
C TRP A 103 -21.65 20.09 25.80
N LEU A 104 -21.72 21.28 25.19
CA LEU A 104 -22.01 22.53 25.90
C LEU A 104 -23.40 22.57 26.55
N ASN A 105 -24.36 21.80 26.00
CA ASN A 105 -25.75 21.74 26.47
C ASN A 105 -26.06 20.39 27.15
N ASP A 106 -25.15 19.94 28.03
CA ASP A 106 -25.29 18.77 28.92
C ASP A 106 -25.72 17.46 28.23
N GLY A 107 -25.31 17.27 26.97
CA GLY A 107 -25.58 16.06 26.21
C GLY A 107 -26.81 16.13 25.30
N GLU A 108 -27.53 17.24 25.28
CA GLU A 108 -28.67 17.45 24.36
C GLU A 108 -28.33 18.38 23.21
N TYR A 109 -28.94 18.17 22.03
CA TYR A 109 -28.75 19.10 20.91
C TYR A 109 -29.63 20.35 21.10
N PRO A 110 -29.04 21.55 21.21
CA PRO A 110 -29.83 22.77 21.33
C PRO A 110 -30.54 23.12 20.01
N LYS A 111 -31.63 23.91 20.08
CA LYS A 111 -32.41 24.33 18.90
C LYS A 111 -31.52 24.99 17.82
N LYS A 112 -30.50 25.73 18.24
CA LYS A 112 -29.55 26.45 17.36
C LYS A 112 -28.75 25.53 16.41
N VAL A 113 -28.66 24.22 16.70
CA VAL A 113 -27.99 23.23 15.82
C VAL A 113 -28.89 22.15 15.25
N LYS A 114 -30.14 22.02 15.72
CA LYS A 114 -31.06 20.96 15.27
C LYS A 114 -31.53 21.13 13.83
N TRP A 115 -31.61 22.37 13.35
CA TRP A 115 -32.23 22.74 12.07
C TRP A 115 -31.43 22.37 10.83
N PHE A 116 -30.10 22.29 10.92
CA PHE A 116 -29.27 21.94 9.76
C PHE A 116 -28.95 20.45 9.75
N GLU A 117 -28.96 19.88 8.56
CA GLU A 117 -28.66 18.47 8.38
C GLU A 117 -27.15 18.21 8.25
N THR A 118 -26.76 17.00 8.63
CA THR A 118 -25.41 16.45 8.40
C THR A 118 -25.43 15.38 7.30
N THR A 119 -26.52 15.26 6.55
CA THR A 119 -26.65 14.37 5.41
C THR A 119 -25.86 14.97 4.24
N SER A 120 -25.04 14.12 3.59
CA SER A 120 -24.36 14.45 2.32
C SER A 120 -25.17 13.83 1.21
N GLN A 121 -25.20 14.46 0.03
CA GLN A 121 -25.61 13.75 -1.18
C GLN A 121 -24.76 12.47 -1.30
N ARG A 122 -25.39 11.34 -1.63
CA ARG A 122 -24.68 10.08 -1.86
C ARG A 122 -23.63 10.35 -2.93
N LYS A 123 -22.37 9.98 -2.66
CA LYS A 123 -21.36 9.97 -3.71
C LYS A 123 -21.89 9.10 -4.85
N LYS A 124 -21.70 9.55 -6.10
CA LYS A 124 -21.71 8.62 -7.23
C LYS A 124 -20.74 7.48 -6.88
N GLU A 125 -21.20 6.25 -7.01
CA GLU A 125 -20.35 5.07 -6.88
C GLU A 125 -19.15 5.25 -7.82
N LYS A 126 -17.97 4.77 -7.39
CA LYS A 126 -16.79 4.85 -8.26
C LYS A 126 -17.08 4.03 -9.50
N LEU A 127 -16.75 4.58 -10.67
CA LEU A 127 -16.93 3.87 -11.93
C LEU A 127 -16.02 2.62 -11.94
N PRO A 128 -16.49 1.48 -12.48
CA PRO A 128 -15.70 0.25 -12.59
C PRO A 128 -14.34 0.47 -13.25
N GLU A 129 -14.25 1.38 -14.23
CA GLU A 129 -13.03 1.78 -14.96
C GLU A 129 -11.89 2.29 -14.06
N GLN A 130 -12.20 2.67 -12.81
CA GLN A 130 -11.21 3.17 -11.86
C GLN A 130 -10.57 2.04 -11.04
N LEU A 131 -11.09 0.80 -11.10
CA LEU A 131 -10.60 -0.34 -10.34
C LEU A 131 -9.31 -0.89 -10.94
N LEU A 132 -8.36 -1.22 -10.06
CA LEU A 132 -7.14 -1.92 -10.45
C LEU A 132 -7.48 -3.36 -10.79
N GLU A 133 -6.90 -3.86 -11.87
CA GLU A 133 -7.01 -5.22 -12.36
C GLU A 133 -5.67 -5.95 -12.18
N GLU A 134 -5.65 -7.27 -12.34
CA GLU A 134 -4.43 -8.07 -12.20
C GLU A 134 -3.33 -7.61 -13.16
N GLU A 135 -3.68 -7.24 -14.40
CA GLU A 135 -2.75 -6.66 -15.38
C GLU A 135 -2.09 -5.35 -14.88
N ASP A 136 -2.84 -4.47 -14.20
CA ASP A 136 -2.28 -3.24 -13.61
C ASP A 136 -1.24 -3.58 -12.55
N ILE A 137 -1.51 -4.61 -11.74
CA ILE A 137 -0.60 -5.07 -10.69
C ILE A 137 0.63 -5.74 -11.27
N SER A 138 0.50 -6.55 -12.32
CA SER A 138 1.64 -7.15 -13.03
C SER A 138 2.60 -6.07 -13.53
N LYS A 139 2.08 -5.06 -14.25
CA LYS A 139 2.88 -3.92 -14.73
C LYS A 139 3.59 -3.17 -13.59
N MET A 140 2.91 -3.00 -12.46
CA MET A 140 3.51 -2.39 -11.27
C MET A 140 4.62 -3.25 -10.64
N LEU A 141 4.46 -4.57 -10.60
CA LEU A 141 5.46 -5.50 -10.07
C LEU A 141 6.70 -5.56 -10.97
N GLU A 142 6.53 -5.48 -12.29
CA GLU A 142 7.62 -5.36 -13.26
C GLU A 142 8.38 -4.04 -13.08
N ALA A 143 7.67 -2.91 -12.96
CA ALA A 143 8.24 -1.57 -12.85
C ALA A 143 8.78 -1.19 -11.45
N ALA A 144 8.65 -2.07 -10.46
CA ALA A 144 9.16 -1.84 -9.11
C ALA A 144 10.69 -2.02 -9.05
N ASN A 145 11.38 -1.04 -8.47
CA ASN A 145 12.85 -0.94 -8.52
C ASN A 145 13.60 -1.96 -7.65
N ASN A 146 12.95 -2.57 -6.67
CA ASN A 146 13.61 -3.40 -5.66
C ASN A 146 12.66 -4.45 -5.05
N PRO A 147 13.22 -5.51 -4.43
CA PRO A 147 12.43 -6.60 -3.85
C PRO A 147 11.40 -6.15 -2.80
N ARG A 148 11.73 -5.17 -1.95
CA ARG A 148 10.80 -4.65 -0.93
C ARG A 148 9.54 -4.08 -1.57
N ASP A 149 9.71 -3.28 -2.61
CA ASP A 149 8.60 -2.58 -3.26
C ASP A 149 7.71 -3.57 -4.03
N LYS A 150 8.29 -4.60 -4.66
CA LYS A 150 7.56 -5.74 -5.24
C LYS A 150 6.75 -6.48 -4.18
N ALA A 151 7.41 -6.92 -3.09
CA ALA A 151 6.76 -7.65 -2.00
C ALA A 151 5.64 -6.85 -1.33
N PHE A 152 5.85 -5.55 -1.10
CA PHE A 152 4.83 -4.68 -0.50
C PHE A 152 3.62 -4.51 -1.42
N THR A 153 3.85 -4.33 -2.72
CA THR A 153 2.79 -4.16 -3.71
C THR A 153 1.97 -5.45 -3.86
N ALA A 154 2.64 -6.60 -4.01
CA ALA A 154 2.00 -7.90 -4.12
C ALA A 154 1.17 -8.24 -2.86
N LEU A 155 1.74 -8.09 -1.66
CA LEU A 155 1.03 -8.37 -0.42
C LEU A 155 -0.16 -7.42 -0.21
N LEU A 156 -0.04 -6.15 -0.61
CA LEU A 156 -1.14 -5.19 -0.52
C LEU A 156 -2.29 -5.53 -1.46
N TRP A 157 -1.98 -5.98 -2.68
CA TRP A 157 -2.97 -6.48 -3.62
C TRP A 157 -3.69 -7.71 -3.06
N GLU A 158 -2.93 -8.77 -2.78
CA GLU A 158 -3.48 -10.07 -2.38
C GLU A 158 -4.38 -9.96 -1.15
N THR A 159 -3.88 -9.32 -0.09
CA THR A 159 -4.61 -9.24 1.19
C THR A 159 -5.68 -8.14 1.20
N GLY A 160 -5.56 -7.13 0.33
CA GLY A 160 -6.32 -5.88 0.40
C GLY A 160 -6.33 -5.25 1.81
N ALA A 161 -5.30 -5.50 2.62
CA ALA A 161 -5.21 -4.99 3.98
C ALA A 161 -5.09 -3.46 3.99
N ARG A 162 -5.41 -2.83 5.13
CA ARG A 162 -5.16 -1.39 5.24
C ARG A 162 -3.65 -1.20 5.27
N ILE A 163 -3.12 -0.21 4.56
CA ILE A 163 -1.68 0.13 4.60
C ILE A 163 -1.15 0.30 6.02
N GLY A 164 -1.97 0.82 6.95
CA GLY A 164 -1.56 0.98 8.35
C GLY A 164 -1.52 -0.32 9.15
N GLU A 165 -2.06 -1.42 8.63
CA GLU A 165 -1.93 -2.79 9.16
C GLU A 165 -0.64 -3.39 8.58
N LEU A 166 -0.44 -3.32 7.26
CA LEU A 166 0.79 -3.82 6.61
C LEU A 166 2.05 -3.10 7.08
N HIS A 167 2.03 -1.77 7.19
CA HIS A 167 3.14 -0.97 7.74
C HIS A 167 3.53 -1.38 9.16
N GLY A 168 2.58 -1.95 9.92
CA GLY A 168 2.78 -2.41 11.28
C GLY A 168 3.51 -3.76 11.37
N MET A 169 3.57 -4.54 10.29
CA MET A 169 4.06 -5.91 10.31
C MET A 169 5.53 -6.02 10.67
N THR A 170 5.85 -7.14 11.30
CA THR A 170 7.21 -7.59 11.60
C THR A 170 7.57 -8.78 10.72
N VAL A 171 8.85 -9.15 10.68
CA VAL A 171 9.27 -10.38 9.98
C VAL A 171 8.52 -11.60 10.49
N GLY A 172 8.31 -11.70 11.81
CA GLY A 172 7.51 -12.79 12.41
C GLY A 172 6.02 -12.72 12.12
N SER A 173 5.52 -11.70 11.43
CA SER A 173 4.15 -11.68 10.91
C SER A 173 3.97 -12.58 9.68
N ILE A 174 5.07 -12.98 9.03
CA ILE A 174 5.09 -13.93 7.92
C ILE A 174 5.61 -15.27 8.43
N GLU A 175 4.87 -16.34 8.17
CA GLU A 175 5.21 -17.69 8.60
C GLU A 175 5.09 -18.66 7.44
N ASN A 176 6.14 -19.47 7.25
CA ASN A 176 6.06 -20.63 6.36
C ASN A 176 5.18 -21.71 7.00
N THR A 177 4.40 -22.39 6.17
CA THR A 177 3.54 -23.51 6.52
C THR A 177 3.80 -24.66 5.56
N GLU A 178 3.28 -25.86 5.86
CA GLU A 178 3.43 -27.03 5.00
C GLU A 178 2.92 -26.79 3.57
N ASN A 179 1.89 -25.96 3.41
CA ASN A 179 1.21 -25.69 2.14
C ASN A 179 1.30 -24.19 1.74
N GLY A 180 2.47 -23.56 1.90
CA GLY A 180 2.71 -22.18 1.48
C GLY A 180 2.96 -21.23 2.66
N MET A 181 2.60 -19.94 2.54
CA MET A 181 2.85 -18.94 3.58
C MET A 181 1.57 -18.44 4.23
N LYS A 182 1.70 -17.92 5.46
CA LYS A 182 0.64 -17.19 6.15
C LYS A 182 1.11 -15.83 6.65
N ALA A 183 0.23 -14.85 6.52
CA ALA A 183 0.40 -13.51 7.08
C ALA A 183 -0.54 -13.29 8.27
N THR A 184 0.02 -12.92 9.41
CA THR A 184 -0.76 -12.43 10.55
C THR A 184 -0.90 -10.92 10.47
N ILE A 185 -2.13 -10.45 10.27
CA ILE A 185 -2.45 -9.02 10.11
C ILE A 185 -3.29 -8.55 11.29
N ASP A 186 -2.73 -7.67 12.11
CA ASP A 186 -3.44 -7.09 13.25
C ASP A 186 -4.24 -5.85 12.85
N GLY A 187 -5.55 -5.91 13.08
CA GLY A 187 -6.50 -4.88 12.71
C GLY A 187 -7.42 -4.49 13.87
N LYS A 188 -8.27 -3.48 13.64
CA LYS A 188 -9.22 -3.02 14.68
C LYS A 188 -10.21 -4.08 15.14
N THR A 189 -10.50 -5.07 14.29
CA THR A 189 -11.43 -6.17 14.57
C THR A 189 -10.73 -7.38 15.20
N GLY A 190 -9.44 -7.26 15.52
CA GLY A 190 -8.59 -8.35 15.96
C GLY A 190 -7.59 -8.80 14.88
N PRO A 191 -6.65 -9.67 15.27
CA PRO A 191 -5.72 -10.28 14.33
C PRO A 191 -6.43 -11.31 13.45
N ARG A 192 -6.01 -11.37 12.19
CA ARG A 192 -6.44 -12.40 11.23
C ARG A 192 -5.23 -13.03 10.58
N ARG A 193 -5.30 -14.33 10.31
CA ARG A 193 -4.22 -15.10 9.69
C ARG A 193 -4.65 -15.51 8.29
N LEU A 194 -4.06 -14.90 7.28
CA LEU A 194 -4.40 -15.11 5.88
C LEU A 194 -3.38 -16.03 5.22
N THR A 195 -3.83 -16.95 4.38
CA THR A 195 -2.95 -17.70 3.48
C THR A 195 -2.47 -16.77 2.36
N LEU A 196 -1.19 -16.87 2.01
CA LEU A 196 -0.59 -16.17 0.90
C LEU A 196 -0.18 -17.17 -0.18
N ILE A 197 -0.43 -16.79 -1.42
CA ILE A 197 -0.13 -17.48 -2.67
C ILE A 197 0.54 -16.47 -3.60
N GLU A 198 -0.19 -15.47 -4.09
CA GLU A 198 0.27 -14.50 -5.11
C GLU A 198 1.55 -13.74 -4.69
N SER A 199 1.64 -13.36 -3.41
CA SER A 199 2.77 -12.56 -2.91
C SER A 199 3.99 -13.38 -2.46
N VAL A 200 3.89 -14.71 -2.39
CA VAL A 200 4.94 -15.61 -1.88
C VAL A 200 6.31 -15.41 -2.55
N PRO A 201 6.44 -15.46 -3.90
CA PRO A 201 7.75 -15.34 -4.55
C PRO A 201 8.43 -14.00 -4.26
N TYR A 202 7.65 -12.92 -4.22
CA TYR A 202 8.14 -11.57 -3.93
C TYR A 202 8.54 -11.41 -2.47
N ILE A 203 7.77 -12.00 -1.54
CA ILE A 203 8.08 -12.00 -0.11
C ILE A 203 9.35 -12.79 0.18
N ASN A 204 9.53 -13.98 -0.43
CA ASN A 204 10.77 -14.75 -0.32
C ASN A 204 11.98 -13.93 -0.74
N THR A 205 11.93 -13.37 -1.95
CA THR A 205 13.03 -12.55 -2.49
C THR A 205 13.33 -11.35 -1.60
N TRP A 206 12.30 -10.73 -1.01
CA TRP A 206 12.49 -9.65 -0.06
C TRP A 206 13.13 -10.14 1.25
N LEU A 207 12.63 -11.21 1.85
CA LEU A 207 13.16 -11.77 3.09
C LEU A 207 14.61 -12.26 2.95
N ASP A 208 15.00 -12.80 1.79
CA ASP A 208 16.37 -13.22 1.51
C ASP A 208 17.35 -12.05 1.50
N SER A 209 16.91 -10.88 1.03
CA SER A 209 17.69 -9.64 1.02
C SER A 209 17.49 -8.75 2.25
N HIS A 210 16.60 -9.15 3.17
CA HIS A 210 16.22 -8.33 4.32
C HIS A 210 17.31 -8.37 5.40
N SER A 211 17.82 -7.20 5.80
CA SER A 211 18.99 -7.06 6.67
C SER A 211 18.90 -7.72 8.06
N ASN A 212 17.68 -8.01 8.52
CA ASN A 212 17.40 -8.61 9.85
C ASN A 212 16.30 -9.69 9.78
N ASN A 213 16.30 -10.55 8.76
CA ASN A 213 15.28 -11.59 8.59
C ASN A 213 15.22 -12.62 9.75
N ASP A 214 16.33 -12.87 10.44
CA ASP A 214 16.37 -13.77 11.60
C ASP A 214 15.62 -13.22 12.82
N ASN A 215 15.45 -11.91 12.91
CA ASN A 215 14.78 -11.27 14.03
C ASN A 215 13.27 -11.12 13.76
N LYS A 216 12.46 -12.01 14.35
CA LYS A 216 10.99 -11.99 14.23
C LYS A 216 10.32 -10.68 14.68
N GLN A 217 10.99 -9.87 15.51
CA GLN A 217 10.49 -8.57 15.98
C GLN A 217 10.94 -7.40 15.09
N ALA A 218 11.85 -7.63 14.14
CA ALA A 218 12.26 -6.60 13.19
C ALA A 218 11.06 -6.16 12.33
N PRO A 219 10.94 -4.86 12.00
CA PRO A 219 9.93 -4.40 11.05
C PRO A 219 10.09 -5.12 9.71
N LEU A 220 8.99 -5.57 9.11
CA LEU A 220 9.03 -6.22 7.79
C LEU A 220 9.43 -5.25 6.67
N TRP A 221 9.11 -3.97 6.85
CA TRP A 221 9.36 -2.92 5.86
C TRP A 221 10.40 -1.95 6.38
N VAL A 222 11.62 -2.07 5.87
CA VAL A 222 12.76 -1.22 6.25
C VAL A 222 13.19 -0.29 5.13
N ASN A 223 13.92 0.78 5.46
CA ASN A 223 14.52 1.67 4.47
C ASN A 223 15.68 0.95 3.77
N ILE A 224 15.75 1.08 2.45
CA ILE A 224 16.77 0.46 1.57
C ILE A 224 17.77 1.48 1.00
N GLY A 225 17.53 2.77 1.22
CA GLY A 225 18.37 3.85 0.69
C GLY A 225 19.51 4.24 1.63
N ASN A 226 20.28 5.25 1.24
CA ASN A 226 21.44 5.73 1.99
C ASN A 226 21.09 6.40 3.34
N THR A 227 19.84 6.82 3.51
CA THR A 227 19.36 7.45 4.76
C THR A 227 18.68 6.39 5.62
N ASN A 228 19.23 6.18 6.82
CA ASN A 228 18.71 5.26 7.84
C ASN A 228 18.41 3.84 7.33
N PRO A 229 19.34 3.18 6.62
CA PRO A 229 19.14 1.83 6.10
C PRO A 229 18.82 0.84 7.23
N GLY A 230 17.90 -0.08 6.99
CA GLY A 230 17.47 -1.08 7.98
C GLY A 230 16.52 -0.55 9.07
N GLU A 231 16.33 0.76 9.19
CA GLU A 231 15.28 1.32 10.06
C GLU A 231 13.89 1.14 9.44
N LYS A 232 12.84 1.16 10.28
CA LYS A 232 11.45 1.04 9.84
C LYS A 232 11.11 2.10 8.80
N SER A 233 10.61 1.66 7.64
CA SER A 233 10.12 2.55 6.58
C SER A 233 9.04 3.48 7.11
N GLY A 234 9.11 4.75 6.72
CA GLY A 234 8.04 5.70 6.97
C GLY A 234 6.78 5.33 6.19
N TYR A 235 5.60 5.56 6.77
CA TYR A 235 4.34 5.33 6.03
C TYR A 235 4.25 6.13 4.75
N ARG A 236 4.67 7.39 4.79
CA ARG A 236 4.63 8.25 3.61
C ARG A 236 5.57 7.74 2.53
N THR A 237 6.69 7.11 2.91
CA THR A 237 7.62 6.45 2.01
C THR A 237 6.94 5.33 1.25
N LEU A 238 6.32 4.37 1.94
CA LEU A 238 5.61 3.26 1.28
C LEU A 238 4.40 3.74 0.46
N TYR A 239 3.68 4.75 0.95
CA TYR A 239 2.56 5.33 0.22
C TYR A 239 3.00 6.02 -1.08
N ASN A 240 4.09 6.79 -1.04
CA ASN A 240 4.63 7.46 -2.22
C ASN A 240 5.24 6.44 -3.19
N MET A 241 5.95 5.45 -2.67
CA MET A 241 6.50 4.35 -3.46
C MET A 241 5.44 3.70 -4.36
N LEU A 242 4.24 3.40 -3.84
CA LEU A 242 3.16 2.85 -4.67
C LEU A 242 2.78 3.76 -5.84
N LYS A 243 2.78 5.09 -5.62
CA LYS A 243 2.46 6.06 -6.67
C LYS A 243 3.57 6.15 -7.71
N ASP A 244 4.80 6.24 -7.24
CA ASP A 244 5.97 6.35 -8.10
C ASP A 244 6.11 5.06 -8.95
N THR A 245 5.79 3.90 -8.39
CA THR A 245 5.75 2.62 -9.11
C THR A 245 4.64 2.57 -10.15
N ALA A 246 3.44 3.05 -9.83
CA ALA A 246 2.35 3.14 -10.80
C ALA A 246 2.65 4.09 -11.96
N GLU A 247 3.27 5.23 -11.68
CA GLU A 247 3.70 6.19 -12.69
C GLU A 247 4.74 5.56 -13.64
N ARG A 248 5.74 4.84 -13.10
CA ARG A 248 6.70 4.10 -13.93
C ARG A 248 6.06 2.99 -14.76
N ALA A 249 5.03 2.34 -14.22
CA ALA A 249 4.29 1.27 -14.89
C ALA A 249 3.30 1.77 -15.96
N GLY A 250 3.09 3.09 -16.08
CA GLY A 250 2.08 3.66 -16.99
C GLY A 250 0.64 3.35 -16.57
N VAL A 251 0.38 3.14 -15.28
CA VAL A 251 -0.97 2.88 -14.76
C VAL A 251 -1.68 4.21 -14.48
N ASP A 252 -2.55 4.62 -15.40
CA ASP A 252 -3.32 5.89 -15.31
C ASP A 252 -4.45 5.85 -14.26
N LYS A 253 -4.76 4.67 -13.72
CA LYS A 253 -5.81 4.48 -12.72
C LYS A 253 -5.40 5.04 -11.34
N PRO A 254 -6.35 5.44 -10.46
CA PRO A 254 -6.03 6.05 -9.17
C PRO A 254 -5.28 5.13 -8.18
N VAL A 255 -3.95 5.11 -8.19
CA VAL A 255 -3.17 4.24 -7.29
C VAL A 255 -3.02 4.80 -5.87
N ASN A 256 -3.63 4.09 -4.91
CA ASN A 256 -3.44 4.31 -3.47
C ASN A 256 -3.94 3.06 -2.68
N PRO A 257 -3.55 2.88 -1.41
CA PRO A 257 -3.91 1.68 -0.66
C PRO A 257 -5.42 1.41 -0.50
N HIS A 258 -6.24 2.47 -0.49
CA HIS A 258 -7.68 2.28 -0.46
C HIS A 258 -8.23 1.79 -1.81
N GLN A 259 -7.58 2.15 -2.92
CA GLN A 259 -7.93 1.63 -4.24
C GLN A 259 -7.54 0.17 -4.39
N PHE A 260 -6.34 -0.24 -3.95
CA PHE A 260 -5.94 -1.65 -3.88
C PHE A 260 -7.00 -2.48 -3.16
N ARG A 261 -7.33 -2.07 -1.93
CA ARG A 261 -8.35 -2.76 -1.13
C ARG A 261 -9.72 -2.79 -1.81
N HIS A 262 -10.16 -1.68 -2.40
CA HIS A 262 -11.47 -1.60 -3.03
C HIS A 262 -11.53 -2.51 -4.27
N SER A 263 -10.46 -2.54 -5.05
CA SER A 263 -10.36 -3.35 -6.26
C SER A 263 -10.27 -4.83 -5.91
N ARG A 264 -9.40 -5.23 -4.97
CA ARG A 264 -9.34 -6.61 -4.48
C ARG A 264 -10.66 -7.07 -3.82
N ALA A 265 -11.33 -6.21 -3.07
CA ALA A 265 -12.64 -6.54 -2.50
C ALA A 265 -13.73 -6.69 -3.56
N THR A 266 -13.64 -5.96 -4.67
CA THR A 266 -14.55 -6.14 -5.80
C THR A 266 -14.25 -7.46 -6.52
N TYR A 267 -12.97 -7.74 -6.79
CA TYR A 267 -12.50 -9.00 -7.36
C TYR A 267 -12.96 -10.22 -6.54
N LEU A 268 -12.65 -10.24 -5.24
CA LEU A 268 -13.04 -11.33 -4.35
C LEU A 268 -14.53 -11.36 -4.00
N ALA A 269 -15.33 -10.34 -4.35
CA ALA A 269 -16.78 -10.40 -4.18
C ALA A 269 -17.46 -11.34 -5.18
N ASN A 270 -16.77 -11.73 -6.25
CA ASN A 270 -17.20 -12.81 -7.14
C ASN A 270 -17.00 -14.17 -6.45
N GLU A 271 -15.85 -14.36 -5.80
CA GLU A 271 -15.43 -15.68 -5.28
C GLU A 271 -15.85 -15.94 -3.82
N PHE A 272 -15.91 -14.92 -2.96
CA PHE A 272 -16.07 -15.09 -1.51
C PHE A 272 -17.48 -14.77 -1.01
N THR A 273 -18.03 -15.60 -0.15
CA THR A 273 -19.22 -15.26 0.65
C THR A 273 -19.00 -14.01 1.49
N GLU A 274 -20.08 -13.32 1.91
CA GLU A 274 -19.96 -12.13 2.74
C GLU A 274 -19.21 -12.38 4.06
N ALA A 275 -19.34 -13.57 4.63
CA ALA A 275 -18.62 -13.99 5.85
C ALA A 275 -17.12 -14.15 5.59
N GLN A 276 -16.74 -14.79 4.48
CA GLN A 276 -15.34 -14.91 4.03
C GLN A 276 -14.74 -13.53 3.73
N MET A 277 -15.49 -12.64 3.08
CA MET A 277 -15.05 -11.26 2.88
C MET A 277 -14.82 -10.54 4.21
N CYS A 278 -15.72 -10.71 5.19
CA CYS A 278 -15.55 -10.11 6.51
C CYS A 278 -14.27 -10.59 7.18
N GLU A 279 -13.97 -11.88 7.11
CA GLU A 279 -12.75 -12.46 7.65
C GLU A 279 -11.51 -11.93 6.93
N TRP A 280 -11.45 -12.07 5.59
CA TRP A 280 -10.31 -11.67 4.77
C TRP A 280 -9.93 -10.20 4.94
N PHE A 281 -10.93 -9.34 4.88
CA PHE A 281 -10.73 -7.90 4.93
C PHE A 281 -10.69 -7.34 6.37
N GLY A 282 -11.00 -8.13 7.40
CA GLY A 282 -11.12 -7.63 8.78
C GLY A 282 -12.27 -6.64 8.93
N TRP A 283 -13.45 -7.02 8.44
CA TRP A 283 -14.71 -6.36 8.75
C TRP A 283 -15.43 -7.11 9.88
N LYS A 284 -16.31 -6.41 10.58
CA LYS A 284 -17.14 -7.06 11.61
C LYS A 284 -18.11 -8.02 10.91
N GLN A 285 -18.21 -9.24 11.41
CA GLN A 285 -19.22 -10.19 10.96
C GLN A 285 -20.63 -9.58 11.06
N GLY A 286 -21.42 -9.73 9.99
CA GLY A 286 -22.74 -9.12 9.86
C GLY A 286 -22.74 -7.60 9.58
N SER A 287 -21.62 -7.02 9.13
CA SER A 287 -21.60 -5.61 8.68
C SER A 287 -22.10 -5.45 7.26
N ASP A 288 -22.67 -4.30 6.91
CA ASP A 288 -23.10 -3.97 5.54
C ASP A 288 -21.93 -3.70 4.56
N MET A 289 -20.68 -3.96 4.96
CA MET A 289 -19.52 -3.65 4.14
C MET A 289 -19.36 -4.58 2.93
N PRO A 290 -19.49 -5.92 3.03
CA PRO A 290 -19.45 -6.83 1.89
C PRO A 290 -20.53 -6.53 0.85
N ALA A 291 -21.75 -6.21 1.30
CA ALA A 291 -22.90 -5.94 0.43
C ALA A 291 -22.63 -4.85 -0.64
N LYS A 292 -21.75 -3.90 -0.35
CA LYS A 292 -21.32 -2.84 -1.29
C LYS A 292 -20.47 -3.33 -2.47
N TYR A 293 -20.00 -4.57 -2.40
CA TYR A 293 -19.18 -5.21 -3.43
C TYR A 293 -19.93 -6.35 -4.08
N VAL A 294 -20.74 -7.09 -3.31
CA VAL A 294 -21.54 -8.21 -3.82
C VAL A 294 -22.58 -7.76 -4.85
N HIS A 295 -23.13 -6.54 -4.75
CA HIS A 295 -24.03 -6.06 -5.81
C HIS A 295 -23.33 -5.80 -7.15
N LEU A 296 -21.99 -5.65 -7.15
CA LEU A 296 -21.18 -5.48 -8.36
C LEU A 296 -20.74 -6.82 -8.93
N SER A 297 -20.81 -7.90 -8.15
CA SER A 297 -20.25 -9.21 -8.55
C SER A 297 -21.10 -9.99 -9.54
N GLY A 298 -22.23 -9.44 -9.99
CA GLY A 298 -23.04 -10.03 -11.05
C GLY A 298 -23.42 -11.50 -10.81
N ARG A 299 -23.36 -11.98 -9.56
CA ARG A 299 -23.56 -13.39 -9.21
C ARG A 299 -24.92 -13.83 -9.72
N ASP A 300 -24.89 -14.58 -10.81
CA ASP A 300 -26.07 -15.16 -11.38
C ASP A 300 -26.46 -16.36 -10.52
N ILE A 301 -27.49 -16.18 -9.69
CA ILE A 301 -28.07 -17.25 -8.87
C ILE A 301 -28.43 -18.44 -9.76
N ASP A 302 -28.86 -18.19 -11.00
CA ASP A 302 -29.20 -19.25 -11.94
C ASP A 302 -27.95 -20.02 -12.38
N GLN A 303 -26.81 -19.35 -12.56
CA GLN A 303 -25.54 -20.00 -12.89
C GLN A 303 -25.03 -20.84 -11.72
N SER A 304 -25.04 -20.30 -10.50
CA SER A 304 -24.65 -21.07 -9.30
C SER A 304 -25.57 -22.27 -9.07
N TYR A 305 -26.88 -22.12 -9.31
CA TYR A 305 -27.83 -23.23 -9.20
C TYR A 305 -27.63 -24.29 -10.30
N LYS A 306 -27.31 -23.86 -11.53
CA LYS A 306 -26.92 -24.76 -12.63
C LYS A 306 -25.65 -25.54 -12.31
N GLN A 307 -24.62 -24.89 -11.76
CA GLN A 307 -23.38 -25.56 -11.31
C GLN A 307 -23.65 -26.59 -10.22
N LEU A 308 -24.45 -26.24 -9.20
CA LEU A 308 -24.84 -27.16 -8.13
C LEU A 308 -25.52 -28.44 -8.66
N HIS A 309 -26.24 -28.32 -9.77
CA HIS A 309 -26.92 -29.44 -10.43
C HIS A 309 -26.15 -30.04 -11.61
N GLY A 310 -24.88 -29.65 -11.82
CA GLY A 310 -24.02 -30.18 -12.88
C GLY A 310 -24.48 -29.82 -14.30
N VAL A 311 -25.29 -28.78 -14.46
CA VAL A 311 -25.79 -28.29 -15.76
C VAL A 311 -24.74 -27.42 -16.45
N VAL A 312 -23.85 -26.79 -15.68
CA VAL A 312 -22.72 -25.97 -16.15
C VAL A 312 -21.49 -26.45 -15.39
N GLU A 313 -20.41 -26.75 -16.10
CA GLU A 313 -19.11 -27.06 -15.48
C GLU A 313 -18.55 -25.79 -14.81
N GLU A 314 -17.88 -25.95 -13.66
CA GLU A 314 -17.12 -24.84 -13.07
C GLU A 314 -15.95 -24.51 -14.01
N GLU A 315 -15.98 -23.32 -14.61
CA GLU A 315 -14.78 -22.76 -15.24
C GLU A 315 -13.80 -22.42 -14.10
N GLU A 316 -12.73 -23.22 -13.97
CA GLU A 316 -11.62 -22.91 -13.06
C GLU A 316 -10.91 -21.65 -13.55
N LYS A 317 -11.29 -20.49 -12.99
CA LYS A 317 -10.65 -19.23 -13.30
C LYS A 317 -9.48 -19.00 -12.35
N GLU A 318 -8.31 -19.45 -12.75
CA GLU A 318 -7.06 -19.19 -12.01
C GLU A 318 -6.66 -17.71 -12.13
N SER A 319 -6.12 -17.13 -11.05
CA SER A 319 -5.61 -15.75 -11.05
C SER A 319 -4.41 -15.65 -11.98
N GLU A 320 -4.33 -14.58 -12.77
CA GLU A 320 -3.18 -14.30 -13.64
C GLU A 320 -1.87 -14.09 -12.85
N LEU A 321 -1.98 -13.76 -11.56
CA LEU A 321 -0.86 -13.57 -10.64
C LEU A 321 -0.48 -14.84 -9.86
N THR A 322 -1.06 -15.99 -10.23
CA THR A 322 -0.72 -17.27 -9.58
C THR A 322 0.75 -17.60 -9.86
N PRO A 323 1.58 -17.82 -8.82
CA PRO A 323 2.97 -18.17 -9.00
C PRO A 323 3.16 -19.50 -9.72
N ILE A 324 4.26 -19.63 -10.47
CA ILE A 324 4.64 -20.88 -11.13
C ILE A 324 5.67 -21.66 -10.32
N GLU A 325 5.55 -22.98 -10.27
CA GLU A 325 6.55 -23.85 -9.64
C GLU A 325 7.62 -24.29 -10.64
N CYS A 326 8.88 -24.20 -10.24
CA CYS A 326 9.99 -24.64 -11.08
C CYS A 326 9.97 -26.18 -11.25
N PRO A 327 9.88 -26.74 -12.46
CA PRO A 327 9.82 -28.19 -12.66
C PRO A 327 11.14 -28.90 -12.29
N ARG A 328 12.22 -28.15 -12.11
CA ARG A 328 13.55 -28.68 -11.77
C ARG A 328 13.81 -28.70 -10.26
N CYS A 329 13.42 -27.65 -9.55
CA CYS A 329 13.79 -27.46 -8.14
C CYS A 329 12.62 -27.11 -7.21
N ASN A 330 11.39 -27.10 -7.73
CA ASN A 330 10.14 -26.78 -7.03
C ASN A 330 10.13 -25.41 -6.33
N ASN A 331 11.03 -24.50 -6.73
CA ASN A 331 11.00 -23.13 -6.23
C ASN A 331 9.78 -22.39 -6.78
N THR A 332 9.08 -21.65 -5.93
CA THR A 332 7.95 -20.80 -6.33
C THR A 332 8.48 -19.51 -6.97
N ASN A 333 8.05 -19.21 -8.18
CA ASN A 333 8.49 -18.06 -8.96
C ASN A 333 7.30 -17.15 -9.34
N PRO A 334 7.53 -15.84 -9.57
CA PRO A 334 6.52 -14.94 -10.12
C PRO A 334 5.83 -15.53 -11.36
N HIS A 335 4.56 -15.17 -11.58
CA HIS A 335 3.76 -15.65 -12.73
C HIS A 335 4.39 -15.27 -14.07
N ASP A 336 5.09 -14.15 -14.12
CA ASP A 336 5.78 -13.57 -15.28
C ASP A 336 7.27 -13.96 -15.37
N ALA A 337 7.74 -14.89 -14.53
CA ALA A 337 9.14 -15.24 -14.48
C ALA A 337 9.58 -16.01 -15.75
N LYS A 338 10.55 -15.44 -16.47
CA LYS A 338 11.24 -16.12 -17.58
C LYS A 338 12.21 -17.21 -17.10
N LEU A 339 12.80 -17.02 -15.92
CA LEU A 339 13.82 -17.89 -15.33
C LEU A 339 13.50 -18.19 -13.86
N CYS A 340 13.85 -19.38 -13.41
CA CYS A 340 13.80 -19.72 -12.00
C CYS A 340 14.82 -18.91 -11.20
N SER A 341 14.35 -18.17 -10.20
CA SER A 341 15.18 -17.33 -9.32
C SER A 341 16.19 -18.11 -8.50
N TYR A 342 15.96 -19.42 -8.30
CA TYR A 342 16.86 -20.28 -7.53
C TYR A 342 17.87 -21.04 -8.39
N CYS A 343 17.40 -21.78 -9.41
CA CYS A 343 18.27 -22.67 -10.20
C CYS A 343 18.57 -22.19 -11.63
N GLY A 344 18.03 -21.04 -12.04
CA GLY A 344 18.24 -20.46 -13.37
C GLY A 344 17.55 -21.20 -14.52
N GLN A 345 16.70 -22.19 -14.23
CA GLN A 345 15.96 -22.92 -15.26
C GLN A 345 15.04 -21.99 -16.07
N PRO A 346 15.15 -21.95 -17.42
CA PRO A 346 14.19 -21.25 -18.26
C PRO A 346 12.81 -21.91 -18.20
N PHE A 347 11.76 -21.09 -18.15
CA PHE A 347 10.37 -21.56 -18.12
C PHE A 347 9.77 -21.72 -19.51
N ASP A 348 10.31 -21.03 -20.50
CA ASP A 348 9.88 -21.09 -21.89
C ASP A 348 11.06 -21.33 -22.84
N HIS A 349 10.74 -21.82 -24.03
CA HIS A 349 11.75 -22.17 -25.04
C HIS A 349 12.42 -20.93 -25.65
N GLU A 350 11.74 -19.80 -25.73
CA GLU A 350 12.29 -18.57 -26.30
C GLU A 350 13.41 -18.03 -25.41
N THR A 351 13.17 -17.94 -24.10
CA THR A 351 14.17 -17.58 -23.08
C THR A 351 15.35 -18.55 -23.09
N ALA A 352 15.11 -19.87 -23.29
CA ALA A 352 16.19 -20.84 -23.39
C ALA A 352 17.11 -20.55 -24.59
N ILE A 353 16.53 -20.24 -25.76
CA ILE A 353 17.28 -19.85 -26.96
C ILE A 353 18.06 -18.55 -26.70
N GLU A 354 17.43 -17.53 -26.12
CA GLU A 354 18.08 -16.24 -25.82
C GLU A 354 19.34 -16.43 -24.95
N ILE A 355 19.28 -17.33 -23.97
CA ILE A 355 20.42 -17.66 -23.10
C ILE A 355 21.50 -18.38 -23.88
N GLU A 356 21.16 -19.41 -24.68
CA GLU A 356 22.12 -20.14 -25.51
C GLU A 356 22.84 -19.21 -26.48
N GLU A 357 22.10 -18.34 -27.18
CA GLU A 357 22.68 -17.33 -28.07
C GLU A 357 23.57 -16.34 -27.31
N GLY A 358 23.15 -15.94 -26.10
CA GLY A 358 23.94 -15.06 -25.23
C GLY A 358 25.25 -15.70 -24.78
N GLU A 359 25.21 -16.98 -24.40
CA GLU A 359 26.38 -17.76 -24.04
C GLU A 359 27.32 -17.97 -25.22
N GLU A 360 26.79 -18.25 -26.42
CA GLU A 360 27.57 -18.41 -27.64
C GLU A 360 28.31 -17.11 -27.99
N LYS A 361 27.60 -15.98 -28.00
CA LYS A 361 28.20 -14.65 -28.21
C LYS A 361 29.28 -14.33 -27.17
N ALA A 362 29.05 -14.70 -25.91
CA ALA A 362 30.04 -14.51 -24.85
C ALA A 362 31.30 -15.39 -25.05
N ARG A 363 31.13 -16.65 -25.46
CA ARG A 363 32.24 -17.57 -25.79
C ARG A 363 33.04 -17.08 -26.99
N GLU A 364 32.38 -16.62 -28.05
CA GLU A 364 33.05 -16.05 -29.22
C GLU A 364 33.89 -14.83 -28.83
N LYS A 365 33.35 -13.93 -27.99
CA LYS A 365 34.08 -12.76 -27.50
C LYS A 365 35.30 -13.14 -26.67
N ALA A 366 35.16 -14.07 -25.74
CA ALA A 366 36.27 -14.56 -24.91
C ALA A 366 37.34 -15.26 -25.76
N SER A 367 36.95 -16.03 -26.78
CA SER A 367 37.88 -16.67 -27.72
C SER A 367 38.67 -15.64 -28.52
N ASN A 368 37.99 -14.61 -29.05
CA ASN A 368 38.63 -13.53 -29.79
C ASN A 368 39.62 -12.72 -28.93
N GLU A 369 39.28 -12.41 -27.68
CA GLU A 369 40.19 -11.76 -26.73
C GLU A 369 41.44 -12.61 -26.46
N THR A 370 41.25 -13.91 -26.22
CA THR A 370 42.34 -14.89 -26.04
C THR A 370 43.27 -14.96 -27.26
N ILE A 371 42.70 -14.97 -28.48
CA ILE A 371 43.46 -14.97 -29.73
C ILE A 371 44.29 -13.68 -29.86
N GLN A 372 43.73 -12.53 -29.49
CA GLN A 372 44.46 -11.25 -29.53
C GLN A 372 45.63 -11.20 -28.54
N GLU A 373 45.47 -11.76 -27.34
CA GLU A 373 46.58 -11.86 -26.37
C GLU A 373 47.70 -12.77 -26.88
N THR A 374 47.34 -13.95 -27.40
CA THR A 374 48.31 -14.90 -27.97
C THR A 374 49.09 -14.29 -29.14
N LEU A 375 48.43 -13.52 -30.02
CA LEU A 375 49.07 -12.83 -31.13
C LEU A 375 50.06 -11.76 -30.66
N LYS A 376 49.77 -11.03 -29.57
CA LYS A 376 50.70 -10.05 -28.99
C LYS A 376 51.96 -10.72 -28.42
N GLU A 377 51.81 -11.86 -27.75
CA GLU A 377 52.96 -12.63 -27.24
C GLU A 377 53.83 -13.18 -28.37
N LEU A 378 53.22 -13.68 -29.43
CA LEU A 378 53.94 -14.11 -30.64
C LEU A 378 54.69 -12.95 -31.30
N GLN A 379 54.06 -11.78 -31.43
CA GLN A 379 54.72 -10.59 -31.97
C GLN A 379 55.93 -10.18 -31.13
N LYS A 380 55.80 -10.18 -29.80
CA LYS A 380 56.90 -9.89 -28.88
C LYS A 380 58.03 -10.90 -29.02
N THR A 381 57.69 -12.17 -29.17
CA THR A 381 58.67 -13.25 -29.37
C THR A 381 59.43 -13.10 -30.69
N ILE A 382 58.71 -12.81 -31.78
CA ILE A 382 59.31 -12.56 -33.09
C ILE A 382 60.23 -11.33 -33.03
N GLN A 383 59.81 -10.26 -32.34
CA GLN A 383 60.62 -9.06 -32.20
C GLN A 383 61.91 -9.31 -31.43
N ASN A 384 61.86 -10.02 -30.31
CA ASN A 384 63.05 -10.43 -29.56
C ASN A 384 64.01 -11.27 -30.43
N GLN A 385 63.47 -12.22 -31.21
CA GLN A 385 64.29 -13.03 -32.13
C GLN A 385 64.93 -12.19 -33.25
N GLN A 386 64.24 -11.16 -33.75
CA GLN A 386 64.78 -10.24 -34.75
C GLN A 386 65.92 -9.38 -34.17
N GLU A 387 65.79 -8.94 -32.92
CA GLU A 387 66.83 -8.21 -32.19
C GLU A 387 68.07 -9.09 -31.96
N GLU A 388 67.90 -10.33 -31.50
CA GLU A 388 69.01 -11.30 -31.35
C GLU A 388 69.72 -11.58 -32.68
N ILE A 389 68.97 -11.74 -33.78
CA ILE A 389 69.56 -11.93 -35.12
C ILE A 389 70.34 -10.69 -35.57
N GLN A 390 69.89 -9.47 -35.25
CA GLN A 390 70.62 -8.24 -35.55
C GLN A 390 71.92 -8.13 -34.75
N GLU A 391 71.91 -8.47 -33.46
CA GLU A 391 73.11 -8.48 -32.62
C GLU A 391 74.15 -9.51 -33.12
N LEU A 392 73.70 -10.71 -33.52
CA LEU A 392 74.57 -11.73 -34.09
C LEU A 392 75.21 -11.29 -35.42
N LYS A 393 74.48 -10.53 -36.25
CA LYS A 393 75.01 -9.96 -37.50
C LYS A 393 76.02 -8.84 -37.25
N GLN A 394 75.84 -8.05 -36.20
CA GLN A 394 76.79 -6.99 -35.83
C GLN A 394 78.10 -7.54 -35.24
N ASN A 395 78.05 -8.69 -34.56
CA ASN A 395 79.24 -9.35 -33.99
C ASN A 395 80.06 -10.17 -35.01
N GLN A 396 79.60 -10.30 -36.27
CA GLN A 396 80.29 -11.00 -37.35
C GLN A 396 80.89 -10.06 -38.42
N SER A 397 80.73 -8.75 -38.27
CA SER A 397 81.40 -7.71 -39.05
C SER A 397 82.53 -7.09 -38.24
#